data_AF-A0A354WG19-F1
#
_entry.id   AF-A0A354WG19-F1
#
_cell.length_a   1.000
_cell.length_b   1.000
_cell.length_c   1.000
_cell.angle_alpha   90.00
_cell.angle_beta   90.00
_cell.angle_gamma   90.00
#
_symmetry.space_group_name_H-M   'P 1'
#
loop_
_entity.id
_entity.type
_entity.pdbx_description
1 polymer ?
#
loop_
_entity_poly.entity_id
_entity_poly.type
_entity_poly.pdbx_seq_one_letter_code
_entity_poly.pdbx_strand_id
1 'polypeptide(L)'
;FGRTARGEVFNQGQWKSCTEIWQNGCPIWIDRQGFIASAEILNSPHSLGGQPVIASLIWVGQPVSEDMIKSIRQLWEQRETSSQAGVTQLISGLLCRYRGNSTQEVIEWFMDVWQLFRQNYTGKSIVKPRVWQL
;
A
#
# COMPACT_ATOMS: atom_id res chain seq x y z
N PHE A 1 11.03 6.99 8.24
CA PHE A 1 9.88 6.67 9.10
C PHE A 1 9.99 7.57 10.31
N GLY A 2 8.90 8.08 10.89
CA GLY A 2 8.96 9.05 12.01
C GLY A 2 8.43 10.43 11.63
N ARG A 3 8.76 11.46 12.42
CA ARG A 3 8.30 12.85 12.22
C ARG A 3 9.17 13.57 11.18
N THR A 4 9.00 13.23 9.91
CA THR A 4 9.81 13.75 8.79
C THR A 4 9.78 15.28 8.67
N ALA A 5 8.65 15.93 8.95
CA ALA A 5 8.54 17.40 8.96
C ALA A 5 9.44 18.08 10.01
N ARG A 6 9.88 17.34 11.03
CA ARG A 6 10.86 17.79 12.03
C ARG A 6 12.27 17.23 11.78
N GLY A 7 12.50 16.56 10.66
CA GLY A 7 13.76 15.87 10.36
C GLY A 7 14.01 14.63 11.21
N GLU A 8 13.01 14.15 11.96
CA GLU A 8 13.20 13.03 12.87
C GLU A 8 13.01 11.69 12.17
N VAL A 9 13.89 10.74 12.54
CA VAL A 9 13.86 9.36 12.06
C VAL A 9 13.59 8.44 13.24
N PHE A 10 12.68 7.49 13.06
CA PHE A 10 12.35 6.45 14.04
C PHE A 10 13.52 5.45 14.15
N ASN A 11 14.60 5.84 14.80
CA ASN A 11 15.87 5.11 14.89
C ASN A 11 15.99 4.21 16.13
N GLN A 12 15.03 4.24 17.04
CA GLN A 12 15.01 3.45 18.27
C GLN A 12 13.61 2.87 18.53
N GLY A 13 13.59 1.66 19.08
CA GLY A 13 12.37 0.91 19.37
C GLY A 13 12.04 -0.14 18.32
N GLN A 14 10.78 -0.56 18.27
CA GLN A 14 10.32 -1.61 17.36
C GLN A 14 8.96 -1.22 16.79
N TRP A 15 8.80 -1.42 15.49
CA TRP A 15 7.50 -1.36 14.84
C TRP A 15 7.01 -2.78 14.54
N LYS A 16 5.74 -3.05 14.85
CA LYS A 16 5.04 -4.29 14.52
C LYS A 16 3.65 -3.95 14.02
N SER A 17 3.23 -4.62 12.96
CA SER A 17 1.89 -4.57 12.39
C SER A 17 1.44 -5.98 12.04
N CYS A 18 0.21 -6.33 12.39
CA CYS A 18 -0.39 -7.61 12.07
C CYS A 18 -1.81 -7.35 11.58
N THR A 19 -2.03 -7.57 10.28
CA THR A 19 -3.35 -7.45 9.67
C THR A 19 -3.80 -8.84 9.26
N GLU A 20 -4.97 -9.25 9.73
CA GLU A 20 -5.58 -10.52 9.38
C GLU A 20 -6.99 -10.29 8.84
N ILE A 21 -7.32 -10.96 7.74
CA ILE A 21 -8.65 -10.91 7.13
C ILE A 21 -9.21 -12.33 7.15
N TRP A 22 -10.39 -12.45 7.77
CA TRP A 22 -11.08 -13.71 7.99
C TRP A 22 -12.43 -13.68 7.26
N GLN A 23 -12.79 -14.79 6.64
CA GLN A 23 -14.09 -14.98 5.98
C GLN A 23 -14.66 -16.32 6.41
N ASN A 24 -15.89 -16.31 6.94
CA ASN A 24 -16.59 -17.51 7.43
C ASN A 24 -15.77 -18.37 8.41
N GLY A 25 -14.99 -17.73 9.28
CA GLY A 25 -14.12 -18.40 10.25
C GLY A 25 -12.79 -18.93 9.69
N CYS A 26 -12.50 -18.74 8.41
CA CYS A 26 -11.24 -19.12 7.78
C CYS A 26 -10.36 -17.89 7.51
N PRO A 27 -9.05 -17.91 7.83
CA PRO A 27 -8.15 -16.82 7.49
C PRO A 27 -7.87 -16.85 5.99
N ILE A 28 -8.15 -15.75 5.29
CA ILE A 28 -7.93 -15.62 3.84
C ILE A 28 -6.73 -14.72 3.50
N TRP A 29 -6.26 -13.91 4.46
CA TRP A 29 -5.07 -13.10 4.31
C TRP A 29 -4.45 -12.79 5.67
N ILE A 30 -3.13 -12.91 5.79
CA ILE A 30 -2.36 -12.56 6.98
C ILE A 30 -1.12 -11.79 6.52
N ASP A 31 -0.95 -10.56 6.99
CA ASP A 31 0.23 -9.74 6.73
C ASP A 31 0.87 -9.31 8.05
N ARG A 32 2.06 -9.86 8.31
CA ARG A 32 2.87 -9.55 9.49
C ARG A 32 4.07 -8.75 9.04
N GLN A 33 4.10 -7.49 9.43
CA GLN A 33 5.18 -6.57 9.11
C GLN A 33 5.81 -6.08 10.41
N GLY A 34 7.11 -5.82 10.36
CA GLY A 34 7.79 -5.28 11.52
C GLY A 34 9.28 -5.16 11.29
N PHE A 35 9.90 -4.31 12.10
CA PHE A 35 11.34 -4.19 12.16
C PHE A 35 11.75 -3.61 13.52
N ILE A 36 12.96 -3.95 13.93
CA ILE A 36 13.64 -3.25 15.03
C ILE A 36 14.31 -2.03 14.40
N ALA A 37 14.08 -0.86 14.97
CA ALA A 37 14.60 0.38 14.42
C ALA A 37 16.12 0.44 14.60
N SER A 38 16.82 0.61 13.49
CA SER A 38 18.24 0.94 13.43
C SER A 38 18.51 1.67 12.12
N ALA A 39 19.56 2.51 12.08
CA ALA A 39 19.93 3.21 10.85
C ALA A 39 20.21 2.25 9.69
N GLU A 40 20.85 1.11 9.97
CA GLU A 40 21.13 0.07 8.98
C GLU A 40 19.85 -0.54 8.40
N ILE A 41 18.92 -0.96 9.26
CA ILE A 41 17.67 -1.59 8.82
C ILE A 41 16.83 -0.60 8.03
N LEU A 42 16.70 0.65 8.49
CA LEU A 42 15.89 1.66 7.80
C LEU A 42 16.44 2.02 6.42
N ASN A 43 17.76 2.00 6.24
CA ASN A 43 18.40 2.30 4.95
C ASN A 43 18.55 1.06 4.04
N SER A 44 18.39 -0.15 4.57
CA SER A 44 18.52 -1.38 3.79
C SER A 44 17.49 -1.44 2.65
N PRO A 45 17.90 -1.78 1.42
CA PRO A 45 16.99 -1.93 0.28
C PRO A 45 15.96 -3.05 0.48
N HIS A 46 16.23 -4.00 1.40
CA HIS A 46 15.31 -5.08 1.76
C HIS A 46 14.28 -4.69 2.83
N SER A 47 14.39 -3.49 3.40
CA SER A 47 13.43 -2.93 4.36
C SER A 47 12.84 -1.65 3.79
N LEU A 48 13.06 -0.50 4.43
CA LEU A 48 12.49 0.77 3.99
C LEU A 48 13.30 1.47 2.89
N GLY A 49 14.54 1.07 2.62
CA GLY A 49 15.36 1.67 1.55
C GLY A 49 15.53 3.19 1.73
N GLY A 50 15.61 3.67 2.97
CA GLY A 50 15.67 5.09 3.31
C GLY A 50 14.34 5.84 3.20
N GLN A 51 13.28 5.19 2.75
CA GLN A 51 11.99 5.83 2.51
C GLN A 51 11.13 5.91 3.79
N PRO A 52 10.48 7.04 4.07
CA PRO A 52 9.76 7.20 5.31
C PRO A 52 8.33 6.67 5.32
N VAL A 53 7.75 6.38 4.16
CA VAL A 53 6.36 5.97 4.00
C VAL A 53 6.32 4.58 3.36
N ILE A 54 5.55 3.69 3.97
CA ILE A 54 5.09 2.45 3.35
C ILE A 54 3.58 2.41 3.43
N ALA A 55 2.94 1.77 2.47
CA ALA A 55 1.51 1.52 2.54
C ALA A 55 1.15 0.20 1.87
N SER A 56 -0.01 -0.33 2.22
CA SER A 56 -0.57 -1.52 1.59
C SER A 56 -2.06 -1.32 1.35
N LEU A 57 -2.52 -1.64 0.15
CA LEU A 57 -3.93 -1.74 -0.21
C LEU A 57 -4.18 -3.19 -0.61
N ILE A 58 -5.19 -3.79 0.01
CA ILE A 58 -5.50 -5.21 -0.15
C ILE A 58 -6.97 -5.32 -0.56
N TRP A 59 -7.21 -6.10 -1.61
CA TRP A 59 -8.55 -6.54 -2.00
C TRP A 59 -8.55 -8.06 -1.96
N VAL A 60 -9.36 -8.67 -1.10
CA VAL A 60 -9.39 -10.13 -0.91
C VAL A 60 -10.81 -10.66 -0.83
N GLY A 61 -10.97 -11.94 -1.16
CA GLY A 61 -12.25 -12.67 -1.11
C GLY A 61 -12.84 -12.99 -2.49
N GLN A 62 -12.26 -12.46 -3.57
CA GLN A 62 -12.59 -12.81 -4.95
C GLN A 62 -11.30 -12.76 -5.81
N PRO A 63 -11.09 -13.69 -6.75
CA PRO A 63 -10.04 -13.58 -7.74
C PRO A 63 -10.13 -12.28 -8.55
N VAL A 64 -8.98 -11.70 -8.87
CA VAL A 64 -8.86 -10.53 -9.73
C VAL A 64 -8.21 -10.97 -11.04
N SER A 65 -8.70 -10.48 -12.18
CA SER A 65 -8.14 -10.83 -13.50
C SER A 65 -6.74 -10.25 -13.70
N GLU A 66 -5.91 -10.91 -14.51
CA GLU A 66 -4.58 -10.41 -14.87
C GLU A 66 -4.64 -9.04 -15.56
N ASP A 67 -5.65 -8.80 -16.38
CA ASP A 67 -5.82 -7.52 -17.06
C ASP A 67 -6.07 -6.40 -16.06
N MET A 68 -6.81 -6.67 -14.98
CA MET A 68 -6.97 -5.68 -13.91
C MET A 68 -5.64 -5.38 -13.21
N ILE A 69 -4.81 -6.40 -12.96
CA ILE A 69 -3.46 -6.20 -12.41
C ILE A 69 -2.61 -5.34 -13.34
N LYS A 70 -2.64 -5.59 -14.65
CA LYS A 70 -1.93 -4.79 -15.66
C LYS A 70 -2.41 -3.34 -15.66
N SER A 71 -3.72 -3.09 -15.64
CA SER A 71 -4.26 -1.73 -15.58
C SER A 71 -3.80 -0.98 -14.33
N ILE A 72 -3.75 -1.65 -13.17
CA ILE A 72 -3.28 -1.01 -11.93
C ILE A 72 -1.78 -0.69 -11.99
N ARG A 73 -0.97 -1.57 -12.59
CA ARG A 73 0.46 -1.29 -12.83
C ARG A 73 0.65 -0.09 -13.75
N GLN A 74 -0.14 0.00 -14.82
CA GLN A 74 -0.11 1.15 -15.73
C GLN A 74 -0.46 2.47 -15.04
N LEU A 75 -1.43 2.47 -14.11
CA LEU A 75 -1.74 3.67 -13.29
C LEU A 75 -0.52 4.16 -12.48
N TRP A 76 0.35 3.24 -12.06
CA TRP A 76 1.59 3.61 -11.36
C TRP A 76 2.67 4.07 -12.34
N GLU A 77 2.88 3.35 -13.44
CA GLU A 77 3.90 3.66 -14.45
C GLU A 77 3.75 5.04 -15.09
N GLN A 78 2.53 5.59 -15.12
CA GLN A 78 2.23 6.94 -15.62
C GLN A 78 2.66 8.07 -14.65
N ARG A 79 3.04 7.74 -13.42
CA ARG A 79 3.41 8.75 -12.41
C ARG A 79 4.89 9.08 -12.51
N GLU A 80 5.20 10.37 -12.57
CA GLU A 80 6.57 10.87 -12.47
C GLU A 80 6.99 10.89 -11.00
N THR A 81 7.61 9.80 -10.53
CA THR A 81 8.01 9.67 -9.13
C THR A 81 9.27 8.82 -8.94
N SER A 82 9.98 9.08 -7.85
CA SER A 82 11.11 8.26 -7.37
C SER A 82 10.69 7.18 -6.37
N SER A 83 9.43 7.19 -5.95
CA SER A 83 8.84 6.17 -5.08
C SER A 83 8.71 4.84 -5.82
N GLN A 84 8.47 3.78 -5.06
CA GLN A 84 8.34 2.43 -5.57
C GLN A 84 6.98 1.86 -5.20
N ALA A 85 6.35 1.19 -6.15
CA ALA A 85 5.14 0.43 -5.91
C ALA A 85 5.22 -0.95 -6.55
N GLY A 86 4.50 -1.89 -5.98
CA GLY A 86 4.35 -3.25 -6.48
C GLY A 86 2.90 -3.69 -6.42
N VAL A 87 2.47 -4.43 -7.43
CA VAL A 87 1.09 -4.94 -7.54
C VAL A 87 1.18 -6.42 -7.88
N THR A 88 0.61 -7.26 -7.03
CA THR A 88 0.67 -8.72 -7.17
C THR A 88 -0.72 -9.32 -7.01
N GLN A 89 -1.03 -10.31 -7.86
CA GLN A 89 -2.25 -11.10 -7.76
C GLN A 89 -2.14 -12.09 -6.59
N LEU A 90 -3.22 -12.26 -5.84
CA LEU A 90 -3.36 -13.27 -4.80
C LEU A 90 -4.27 -14.41 -5.29
N ILE A 91 -4.26 -15.54 -4.58
CA ILE A 91 -5.17 -16.66 -4.87
C ILE A 91 -6.63 -16.19 -4.92
N SER A 92 -7.02 -15.29 -4.01
CA SER A 92 -8.34 -14.71 -3.95
C SER A 92 -8.24 -13.20 -3.71
N GLY A 93 -7.64 -12.48 -4.66
CA GLY A 93 -7.54 -11.03 -4.57
C GLY A 93 -6.32 -10.42 -5.26
N LEU A 94 -5.90 -9.27 -4.72
CA LEU A 94 -4.63 -8.64 -5.03
C LEU A 94 -4.04 -7.90 -3.83
N LEU A 95 -2.77 -7.56 -3.95
CA LEU A 95 -2.02 -6.71 -3.04
C LEU A 95 -1.30 -5.61 -3.82
N CYS A 96 -1.51 -4.37 -3.40
CA CYS A 96 -0.70 -3.21 -3.77
C CYS A 96 0.20 -2.83 -2.58
N ARG A 97 1.50 -2.66 -2.81
CA ARG A 97 2.46 -2.12 -1.84
C ARG A 97 3.12 -0.88 -2.38
N TYR A 98 3.41 0.06 -1.49
CA TYR A 98 4.10 1.30 -1.77
C TYR A 98 5.24 1.52 -0.79
N ARG A 99 6.32 2.12 -1.27
CA ARG A 99 7.48 2.58 -0.51
C ARG A 99 8.00 3.88 -1.11
N GLY A 100 7.97 4.97 -0.34
CA GLY A 100 8.36 6.29 -0.84
C GLY A 100 8.35 7.36 0.24
N ASN A 101 8.36 8.63 -0.17
CA ASN A 101 8.50 9.77 0.74
C ASN A 101 7.22 10.59 0.94
N SER A 102 6.14 10.29 0.22
CA SER A 102 4.93 11.10 0.22
C SER A 102 3.70 10.27 0.60
N THR A 103 3.04 10.69 1.69
CA THR A 103 1.75 10.10 2.08
C THR A 103 0.64 10.51 1.10
N GLN A 104 0.70 11.72 0.55
CA GLN A 104 -0.26 12.20 -0.42
C GLN A 104 -0.22 11.35 -1.70
N GLU A 105 0.97 11.11 -2.24
CA GLU A 105 1.16 10.34 -3.47
C GLU A 105 0.55 8.94 -3.38
N VAL A 106 0.82 8.23 -2.28
CA VAL A 106 0.28 6.88 -2.10
C VAL A 106 -1.23 6.87 -1.90
N ILE A 107 -1.80 7.87 -1.22
CA ILE A 107 -3.25 7.97 -1.08
C ILE A 107 -3.90 8.26 -2.43
N GLU A 108 -3.33 9.18 -3.23
CA GLU A 108 -3.81 9.44 -4.59
C GLU A 108 -3.78 8.18 -5.44
N TRP A 109 -2.66 7.45 -5.44
CA TRP A 109 -2.57 6.19 -6.19
C TRP A 109 -3.58 5.15 -5.69
N PHE A 110 -3.71 4.96 -4.38
CA PHE A 110 -4.71 4.04 -3.82
C PHE A 110 -6.15 4.45 -4.16
N MET A 111 -6.43 5.75 -4.27
CA MET A 111 -7.73 6.23 -4.71
C MET A 111 -8.00 5.94 -6.18
N ASP A 112 -6.99 6.04 -7.06
CA ASP A 112 -7.14 5.67 -8.47
C ASP A 112 -7.40 4.16 -8.61
N VAL A 113 -6.65 3.35 -7.85
CA VAL A 113 -6.87 1.90 -7.76
C VAL A 113 -8.30 1.64 -7.28
N TRP A 114 -8.73 2.28 -6.20
CA TRP A 114 -10.07 2.12 -5.66
C TRP A 114 -11.17 2.53 -6.64
N GLN A 115 -10.95 3.60 -7.40
CA GLN A 115 -11.85 4.05 -8.45
C GLN A 115 -12.01 3.00 -9.54
N LEU A 116 -10.89 2.43 -9.99
CA LEU A 116 -10.88 1.37 -10.99
C LEU A 116 -11.66 0.13 -10.51
N PHE A 117 -11.45 -0.31 -9.27
CA PHE A 117 -12.22 -1.41 -8.68
C PHE A 117 -13.72 -1.10 -8.63
N ARG A 118 -14.09 0.05 -8.09
CA ARG A 118 -15.50 0.37 -7.86
C ARG A 118 -16.27 0.49 -9.18
N GLN A 119 -15.64 1.02 -10.22
CA GLN A 119 -16.22 1.07 -11.57
C GLN A 119 -16.44 -0.33 -12.13
N ASN A 120 -15.43 -1.21 -12.06
CA ASN A 120 -15.52 -2.57 -12.62
C ASN A 120 -16.48 -3.49 -11.87
N TYR A 121 -16.50 -3.44 -10.53
CA TYR A 121 -17.30 -4.38 -9.72
C TYR A 121 -18.68 -3.87 -9.32
N THR A 122 -18.88 -2.55 -9.26
CA THR A 122 -20.16 -1.97 -8.80
C THR A 122 -20.78 -0.99 -9.78
N GLY A 123 -20.10 -0.65 -10.88
CA GLY A 123 -20.56 0.36 -11.85
C GLY A 123 -20.61 1.79 -11.29
N LYS A 124 -20.05 2.03 -10.10
CA LYS A 124 -20.15 3.31 -9.39
C LYS A 124 -18.81 4.01 -9.32
N SER A 125 -18.82 5.31 -9.53
CA SER A 125 -17.67 6.17 -9.21
C SER A 125 -17.46 6.25 -7.70
N ILE A 126 -16.21 6.51 -7.29
CA ILE A 126 -15.87 6.76 -5.89
C ILE A 126 -16.41 8.12 -5.46
N VAL A 127 -16.87 8.19 -4.20
CA VAL A 127 -17.13 9.46 -3.51
C VAL A 127 -16.00 9.62 -2.51
N LYS A 128 -15.13 10.61 -2.73
CA LYS A 128 -14.02 10.89 -1.81
C LYS A 128 -14.59 11.33 -0.46
N PRO A 129 -14.21 10.70 0.67
CA PRO A 129 -14.63 11.18 1.99
C PRO A 129 -14.20 12.64 2.19
N ARG A 130 -15.08 13.49 2.74
CA ARG A 130 -14.76 14.91 2.99
C ARG A 130 -13.59 15.11 3.96
N VAL A 131 -13.33 14.12 4.82
CA VAL A 131 -12.21 14.10 5.77
C VAL A 131 -10.86 13.78 5.11
N TRP A 132 -10.84 13.43 3.82
CA TRP A 132 -9.63 13.17 3.03
C TRP A 132 -9.37 14.30 2.03
N GLN A 133 -9.59 15.56 2.44
CA GLN A 133 -9.02 16.70 1.71
C GLN A 133 -7.51 16.70 1.98
N LEU A 134 -6.79 16.05 1.08
CA LEU A 134 -5.34 16.18 0.94
C LEU A 134 -5.01 17.52 0.29
#